data_AF-A0A1F8PWE6-F1
#
_entry.id   AF-A0A1F8PWE6-F1
#
_cell.length_a   1.000
_cell.length_b   1.000
_cell.length_c   1.000
_cell.angle_alpha   90.00
_cell.angle_beta   90.00
_cell.angle_gamma   90.00
#
_symmetry.space_group_name_H-M   'P 1'
#
loop_
_entity.id
_entity.type
_entity.pdbx_description
1 polymer ?
#
loop_
_entity_poly.entity_id
_entity_poly.type
_entity_poly.pdbx_seq_one_letter_code
_entity_poly.pdbx_strand_id
1 'polypeptide(L)'
;MMIFGWFIMLLVIAIPIVLVILLLGGAELFSQNSQAGGYKMQSQFPVRPINTAINQVTTSASRYCSLCGAGLQHDWTHCPQCGAPI
;
A
#
# COMPACT_ATOMS: atom_id res chain seq x y z
N MET A 1 26.14 39.78 -14.46
CA MET A 1 25.34 39.81 -13.21
C MET A 1 23.83 39.70 -13.44
N MET A 2 23.36 39.30 -14.64
CA MET A 2 21.92 39.21 -14.96
C MET A 2 21.32 37.79 -14.76
N ILE A 3 22.17 36.78 -14.58
CA ILE A 3 21.74 35.37 -14.52
C ILE A 3 21.13 35.01 -13.16
N PHE A 4 21.58 35.67 -12.08
CA PHE A 4 21.13 35.40 -10.71
C PHE A 4 19.65 35.75 -10.49
N GLY A 5 19.12 36.78 -11.17
CA GLY A 5 17.70 37.15 -11.05
C GLY A 5 16.76 36.09 -11.62
N TRP A 6 17.14 35.47 -12.75
CA TRP A 6 16.35 34.41 -13.37
C TRP A 6 16.31 33.15 -12.52
N PHE A 7 17.42 32.78 -11.89
CA PHE A 7 17.46 31.65 -10.96
C PHE A 7 16.60 31.89 -9.72
N ILE A 8 16.64 33.11 -9.14
CA ILE A 8 15.79 33.45 -8.00
C ILE A 8 14.30 33.35 -8.36
N MET A 9 13.90 33.82 -9.55
CA MET A 9 12.52 33.72 -10.01
C MET A 9 12.07 32.26 -10.19
N LEU A 10 12.91 31.41 -10.80
CA LEU A 10 12.61 29.98 -10.95
C LEU A 10 12.54 29.25 -9.61
N LEU A 11 13.43 29.59 -8.67
CA LEU A 11 13.48 28.97 -7.36
C LEU A 11 12.19 29.26 -6.57
N VAL A 12 11.69 30.49 -6.62
CA VAL A 12 10.42 30.88 -5.97
C VAL A 12 9.21 30.12 -6.55
N ILE A 13 9.22 29.83 -7.86
CA ILE A 13 8.14 29.07 -8.52
C ILE A 13 8.29 27.57 -8.28
N ALA A 14 9.51 27.05 -8.26
CA ALA A 14 9.79 25.63 -8.09
C ALA A 14 9.53 25.14 -6.67
N ILE A 15 9.83 25.95 -5.65
CA ILE A 15 9.62 25.59 -4.23
C ILE A 15 8.19 25.10 -3.93
N PRO A 16 7.11 25.84 -4.23
CA PRO A 16 5.76 25.39 -3.91
C PRO A 16 5.36 24.13 -4.66
N ILE A 17 5.80 23.97 -5.92
CA ILE A 17 5.53 22.78 -6.73
C ILE A 17 6.21 21.55 -6.11
N VAL A 18 7.47 21.66 -5.73
CA VAL A 18 8.23 20.60 -5.06
C VAL A 18 7.59 20.25 -3.72
N LEU A 19 7.16 21.25 -2.95
CA LEU A 19 6.51 21.04 -1.65
C LEU A 19 5.21 20.26 -1.80
N VAL A 20 4.37 20.59 -2.78
CA VAL A 20 3.13 19.86 -3.07
C VAL A 20 3.41 18.41 -3.51
N ILE A 21 4.39 18.19 -4.40
CA ILE A 21 4.78 16.84 -4.82
C ILE A 21 5.30 16.01 -3.65
N LEU A 22 6.07 16.60 -2.74
CA LEU A 22 6.59 15.93 -1.55
C LEU A 22 5.50 15.63 -0.51
N LEU A 23 4.48 16.48 -0.42
CA LEU A 23 3.33 16.27 0.46
C LEU A 23 2.37 15.19 -0.09
N LEU A 24 2.23 15.11 -1.42
CA LEU A 24 1.39 14.11 -2.11
C LEU A 24 2.10 12.76 -2.26
N GLY A 25 3.40 12.75 -2.58
CA GLY A 25 4.20 11.55 -2.90
C GLY A 25 5.28 11.18 -1.87
N GLY A 26 5.32 11.86 -0.71
CA GLY A 26 6.33 11.62 0.33
C GLY A 26 6.28 10.25 1.00
N ALA A 27 5.22 9.48 0.79
CA ALA A 27 5.08 8.13 1.36
C ALA A 27 5.74 7.02 0.51
N GLU A 28 6.04 7.28 -0.77
CA GLU A 28 6.48 6.25 -1.71
C GLU A 28 7.98 6.33 -2.08
N LEU A 29 8.63 7.49 -1.86
CA LEU A 29 10.06 7.68 -2.15
C LEU A 29 11.02 7.21 -1.03
N PHE A 30 10.55 6.98 0.19
CA PHE A 30 11.41 6.50 1.29
C PHE A 30 11.62 4.97 1.31
N SER A 31 10.86 4.20 0.52
CA SER A 31 10.89 2.73 0.59
C SER A 31 11.78 2.03 -0.46
N GLN A 32 12.63 2.76 -1.20
CA GLN A 32 13.50 2.15 -2.23
C GLN A 32 15.00 2.43 -2.06
N ASN A 33 15.44 3.17 -1.05
CA ASN A 33 16.87 3.47 -0.83
C ASN A 33 17.58 2.52 0.17
N SER A 34 17.17 1.25 0.20
CA SER A 34 17.83 0.21 1.02
C SER A 34 18.05 -1.09 0.24
N GLN A 35 18.41 -0.98 -1.05
CA GLN A 35 18.82 -2.13 -1.86
C GLN A 35 20.02 -1.78 -2.76
N ALA A 36 21.17 -1.47 -2.16
CA ALA A 36 22.46 -1.57 -2.83
C ALA A 36 23.60 -1.69 -1.81
N GLY A 37 23.98 -2.92 -1.45
CA GLY A 37 25.23 -3.18 -0.74
C GLY A 37 25.21 -4.38 0.20
N GLY A 38 25.38 -5.59 -0.32
CA GLY A 38 25.76 -6.74 0.51
C GLY A 38 25.19 -8.08 0.06
N TYR A 39 25.75 -8.68 -0.97
CA TYR A 39 25.78 -10.13 -1.09
C TYR A 39 26.69 -10.65 0.05
N LYS A 40 26.12 -11.18 1.13
CA LYS A 40 26.82 -12.09 2.05
C LYS A 40 25.84 -13.17 2.49
N MET A 41 26.20 -14.41 2.18
CA MET A 41 25.57 -15.62 2.69
C MET A 41 25.48 -15.54 4.22
N GLN A 42 24.30 -15.76 4.80
CA GLN A 42 24.19 -16.05 6.23
C GLN A 42 23.17 -17.16 6.49
N SER A 43 23.71 -18.38 6.44
CA SER A 43 23.48 -19.48 7.39
C SER A 43 22.07 -19.62 7.98
N GLN A 44 21.34 -20.54 7.36
CA GLN A 44 20.43 -21.51 7.96
C GLN A 44 20.55 -21.65 9.49
N PHE A 45 19.59 -21.07 10.19
CA PHE A 45 19.15 -21.60 11.48
C PHE A 45 18.09 -22.67 11.19
N PRO A 46 18.10 -23.83 11.86
CA PRO A 46 17.04 -24.82 11.73
C PRO A 46 15.74 -24.24 12.29
N VAL A 47 14.96 -23.58 11.43
CA VAL A 47 13.56 -23.25 11.71
C VAL A 47 12.83 -24.59 11.72
N ARG A 48 12.40 -25.02 12.92
CA ARG A 48 11.42 -26.10 13.04
C ARG A 48 10.20 -25.65 12.23
N PRO A 49 9.66 -26.45 11.29
CA PRO A 49 8.44 -26.09 10.60
C PRO A 49 7.35 -25.98 11.67
N ILE A 50 6.85 -24.77 11.89
CA ILE A 50 5.58 -24.62 12.57
C ILE A 50 4.56 -24.91 11.49
N ASN A 51 4.11 -26.15 11.44
CA ASN A 51 2.89 -26.56 10.77
C ASN A 51 1.72 -25.90 11.53
N THR A 52 1.64 -24.58 11.47
CA THR A 52 0.41 -23.87 11.75
C THR A 52 -0.43 -24.12 10.53
N ALA A 53 -1.39 -25.04 10.65
CA ALA A 53 -2.59 -25.01 9.85
C ALA A 53 -3.30 -23.66 10.15
N ILE A 54 -2.76 -22.57 9.60
CA ILE A 54 -3.60 -21.43 9.27
C ILE A 54 -4.48 -21.98 8.16
N ASN A 55 -5.69 -22.39 8.54
CA ASN A 55 -6.79 -22.46 7.63
C ASN A 55 -6.83 -21.10 6.93
N GLN A 56 -6.16 -21.02 5.77
CA GLN A 56 -6.46 -20.06 4.75
C GLN A 56 -7.88 -20.40 4.35
N VAL A 57 -8.83 -19.91 5.15
CA VAL A 57 -10.22 -19.82 4.76
C VAL A 57 -10.22 -18.73 3.70
N THR A 58 -9.76 -19.11 2.51
CA THR A 58 -10.04 -18.47 1.25
C THR A 58 -11.56 -18.57 1.12
N THR A 59 -12.25 -17.69 1.81
CA THR A 59 -13.68 -17.45 1.67
C THR A 59 -13.82 -16.66 0.39
N SER A 60 -13.64 -17.37 -0.72
CA SER A 60 -14.14 -16.94 -2.02
C SER A 60 -15.60 -16.54 -1.81
N ALA A 61 -15.91 -15.27 -2.02
CA ALA A 61 -17.26 -14.76 -1.90
C ALA A 61 -18.18 -15.64 -2.76
N SER A 62 -19.07 -16.39 -2.10
CA SER A 62 -19.95 -17.36 -2.79
C SER A 62 -21.19 -16.68 -3.34
N ARG A 63 -21.51 -15.49 -2.83
CA ARG A 63 -22.71 -14.71 -3.14
C ARG A 63 -22.37 -13.22 -3.15
N TYR A 64 -23.25 -12.43 -3.77
CA TYR A 64 -23.16 -10.97 -3.79
C TYR A 64 -24.48 -10.39 -3.32
N CYS A 65 -24.45 -9.27 -2.60
CA CYS A 65 -25.66 -8.60 -2.15
C CYS A 65 -26.42 -8.05 -3.37
N SER A 66 -27.71 -8.35 -3.49
CA SER A 66 -28.57 -7.83 -4.56
C SER A 66 -28.78 -6.30 -4.47
N LEU A 67 -28.57 -5.71 -3.29
CA LEU A 67 -28.81 -4.29 -3.04
C LEU A 67 -27.55 -3.43 -3.23
N CYS A 68 -26.39 -3.87 -2.76
CA CYS A 68 -25.14 -3.09 -2.81
C CYS A 68 -24.01 -3.74 -3.61
N GLY A 69 -24.17 -4.99 -4.05
CA GLY A 69 -23.16 -5.70 -4.83
C GLY A 69 -21.92 -6.16 -4.05
N ALA A 70 -21.86 -5.94 -2.73
CA ALA A 70 -20.76 -6.43 -1.90
C ALA A 70 -20.66 -7.96 -1.97
N GLY A 71 -19.46 -8.52 -1.97
CA GLY A 71 -19.24 -9.97 -1.89
C GLY A 71 -19.50 -10.47 -0.47
N LEU A 72 -20.28 -11.54 -0.32
CA LEU A 72 -20.62 -12.15 0.96
C LEU A 72 -20.18 -13.61 1.03
N GLN A 73 -19.88 -14.01 2.26
CA GLN A 73 -19.68 -15.42 2.59
C GLN A 73 -21.02 -16.17 2.62
N HIS A 74 -20.95 -17.49 2.48
CA HIS A 74 -22.13 -18.35 2.40
C HIS A 74 -22.93 -18.42 3.71
N ASP A 75 -22.27 -18.20 4.83
CA ASP A 75 -22.79 -18.30 6.19
C ASP A 75 -23.38 -16.99 6.72
N TRP A 76 -23.31 -15.91 5.95
CA TRP A 76 -23.87 -14.62 6.34
C TRP A 76 -25.37 -14.58 6.08
N THR A 77 -26.14 -13.92 6.95
CA THR A 77 -27.60 -13.73 6.79
C THR A 77 -27.96 -12.29 6.47
N HIS A 78 -27.04 -11.36 6.73
CA HIS A 78 -27.19 -9.93 6.51
C HIS A 78 -25.90 -9.36 5.91
N CYS A 79 -26.03 -8.38 5.04
CA CYS A 79 -24.90 -7.71 4.44
C CYS A 79 -24.28 -6.71 5.43
N PRO A 80 -22.97 -6.78 5.74
CA PRO A 80 -22.33 -5.83 6.65
C PRO A 80 -22.15 -4.44 6.02
N GLN A 81 -22.41 -4.28 4.73
CA GLN A 81 -22.27 -3.00 4.03
C GLN A 81 -23.57 -2.19 3.99
N CYS A 82 -24.72 -2.86 3.88
CA CYS A 82 -26.01 -2.18 3.77
C CYS A 82 -27.06 -2.64 4.79
N GLY A 83 -26.76 -3.66 5.60
CA GLY A 83 -27.69 -4.23 6.58
C GLY A 83 -28.85 -5.03 5.99
N ALA A 84 -28.94 -5.14 4.66
CA ALA A 84 -30.00 -5.89 3.99
C ALA A 84 -29.84 -7.41 4.24
N PRO A 85 -30.94 -8.17 4.38
CA PRO A 85 -30.89 -9.62 4.37
C PRO A 85 -30.42 -10.12 2.99
N ILE A 86 -29.64 -11.22 2.97
CA ILE A 86 -29.01 -11.74 1.74
C ILE A 86 -29.67 -12.97 1.15
#